data_AF-A0A355T0B4-F1
#
_entry.id   AF-A0A355T0B4-F1
#
_cell.length_a   1.000
_cell.length_b   1.000
_cell.length_c   1.000
_cell.angle_alpha   90.00
_cell.angle_beta   90.00
_cell.angle_gamma   90.00
#
_symmetry.space_group_name_H-M   'P 1'
#
loop_
_entity.id
_entity.type
_entity.pdbx_description
1 polymer ?
#
loop_
_entity_poly.entity_id
_entity_poly.type
_entity_poly.pdbx_seq_one_letter_code
_entity_poly.pdbx_strand_id
1 'polypeptide(L)'
;MYNGSTIWRDQICSRPRRFAVGGVVRVIAIGALFLGIAGAFAPLFAEETPTISERAQIAPQAVILQFIEKVENARVLETDQLYRTQLAHLVPVVGDAFDMRAMSAAIVGRVVWRGWSEDEKENFSSIMTEFLAATITSRLELETDAPTEIQATIDGPRGTKIVQTVSTQNGENIRVDYRLSQIDRGWAIVDIVADAKVSEVARRRAEFLGIIRSQGHAGIIAAIGKKLEQLDRAGT
;
A
#
# COMPACT_ATOMS: atom_id res chain seq x y z
N MET A 1 23.15 -32.63 -33.29
CA MET A 1 22.68 -32.89 -34.67
C MET A 1 21.85 -34.16 -34.67
N TYR A 2 20.53 -34.03 -34.73
CA TYR A 2 19.59 -35.07 -35.18
C TYR A 2 18.41 -34.34 -35.82
N ASN A 3 17.99 -34.81 -36.99
CA ASN A 3 17.12 -34.17 -37.96
C ASN A 3 15.85 -35.01 -38.17
N GLY A 4 14.72 -34.37 -38.51
CA GLY A 4 13.49 -34.97 -39.03
C GLY A 4 12.23 -34.26 -38.50
N SER A 5 11.55 -33.35 -39.23
CA SER A 5 10.63 -33.56 -40.38
C SER A 5 9.35 -34.32 -39.97
N THR A 6 8.07 -33.99 -40.21
CA THR A 6 7.35 -32.95 -40.97
C THR A 6 5.84 -33.16 -40.68
N ILE A 7 4.98 -32.17 -41.01
CA ILE A 7 3.55 -32.28 -41.44
C ILE A 7 2.51 -32.78 -40.41
N TRP A 8 1.54 -31.92 -40.07
CA TRP A 8 0.10 -32.19 -40.31
C TRP A 8 -0.65 -30.86 -40.52
N ARG A 9 -1.46 -30.85 -41.58
CA ARG A 9 -2.31 -29.78 -42.08
C ARG A 9 -3.74 -29.89 -41.52
N ASP A 10 -4.37 -28.71 -41.44
CA ASP A 10 -5.74 -28.37 -41.82
C ASP A 10 -6.97 -28.92 -41.08
N GLN A 11 -7.63 -27.93 -40.43
CA GLN A 11 -9.01 -27.46 -40.69
C GLN A 11 -10.24 -28.22 -40.16
N ILE A 12 -11.29 -27.38 -39.99
CA ILE A 12 -12.73 -27.64 -39.81
C ILE A 12 -13.13 -27.58 -38.32
N CYS A 13 -13.95 -26.65 -37.80
CA CYS A 13 -15.13 -26.02 -38.41
C CYS A 13 -15.55 -24.66 -37.77
N SER A 14 -16.09 -23.80 -38.65
CA SER A 14 -17.27 -22.92 -38.54
C SER A 14 -17.41 -21.78 -37.48
N ARG A 15 -17.35 -20.54 -38.01
CA ARG A 15 -17.97 -19.27 -37.57
C ARG A 15 -19.53 -19.33 -37.51
N PRO A 16 -20.30 -18.25 -37.16
CA PRO A 16 -19.96 -16.92 -36.57
C PRO A 16 -20.91 -16.46 -35.43
N ARG A 17 -20.53 -15.38 -34.70
CA ARG A 17 -21.49 -14.30 -34.37
C ARG A 17 -20.84 -12.92 -34.53
N ARG A 18 -21.50 -12.11 -35.35
CA ARG A 18 -21.19 -10.72 -35.67
C ARG A 18 -21.68 -9.83 -34.52
N PHE A 19 -20.85 -8.90 -34.05
CA PHE A 19 -21.32 -7.63 -33.50
C PHE A 19 -20.62 -6.51 -34.24
N ALA A 20 -21.43 -5.66 -34.84
CA ALA A 20 -21.02 -4.52 -35.65
C ALA A 20 -20.42 -3.45 -34.74
N VAL A 21 -19.23 -2.98 -35.07
CA VAL A 21 -18.62 -1.79 -34.45
C VAL A 21 -18.85 -0.61 -35.39
N GLY A 22 -19.49 0.42 -34.82
CA GLY A 22 -19.12 1.83 -34.96
C GLY A 22 -19.17 2.42 -36.37
N GLY A 23 -20.30 3.06 -36.68
CA GLY A 23 -20.43 3.93 -37.84
C GLY A 23 -19.44 5.09 -37.82
N VAL A 24 -18.91 5.37 -39.01
CA VAL A 24 -18.15 6.56 -39.37
C VAL A 24 -19.03 7.79 -39.15
N VAL A 25 -18.68 8.64 -38.16
CA VAL A 25 -19.31 9.96 -38.01
C VAL A 25 -18.72 10.87 -39.08
N ARG A 26 -19.52 11.14 -40.11
CA ARG A 26 -19.27 12.24 -41.05
C ARG A 26 -19.42 13.56 -40.29
N VAL A 27 -18.34 14.33 -40.22
CA VAL A 27 -18.39 15.74 -39.78
C VAL A 27 -19.13 16.53 -40.85
N ILE A 28 -20.42 16.78 -40.62
CA ILE A 28 -21.16 17.80 -41.34
C ILE A 28 -20.99 19.09 -40.54
N ALA A 29 -20.13 19.96 -41.04
CA ALA A 29 -20.06 21.34 -40.59
C ALA A 29 -21.34 22.06 -41.02
N ILE A 30 -22.19 22.39 -40.06
CA ILE A 30 -23.23 23.42 -40.22
C ILE A 30 -22.94 24.48 -39.17
N GLY A 31 -22.61 25.67 -39.67
CA GLY A 31 -22.44 26.85 -38.85
C GLY A 31 -23.74 27.22 -38.15
N ALA A 32 -23.63 27.61 -36.90
CA ALA A 32 -24.62 28.42 -36.22
C ALA A 32 -23.87 29.46 -35.39
N LEU A 33 -23.92 30.68 -35.89
CA LEU A 33 -23.59 31.92 -35.19
C LEU A 33 -24.46 31.99 -33.93
N PHE A 34 -23.88 31.72 -32.76
CA PHE A 34 -24.50 32.01 -31.47
C PHE A 34 -23.67 33.07 -30.75
N LEU A 35 -24.18 34.29 -30.79
CA LEU A 35 -23.90 35.34 -29.84
C LEU A 35 -24.28 34.85 -28.43
N GLY A 36 -23.32 34.88 -27.50
CA GLY A 36 -23.52 35.06 -26.07
C GLY A 36 -24.25 33.95 -25.29
N ILE A 37 -23.50 33.01 -24.71
CA ILE A 37 -23.87 32.31 -23.46
C ILE A 37 -22.62 32.16 -22.60
N ALA A 38 -22.63 32.81 -21.43
CA ALA A 38 -21.76 32.45 -20.31
C ALA A 38 -22.14 31.03 -19.86
N GLY A 39 -21.27 30.04 -20.11
CA GLY A 39 -21.60 28.63 -19.90
C GLY A 39 -20.44 27.85 -19.28
N ALA A 40 -20.52 27.71 -17.96
CA ALA A 40 -19.94 26.70 -17.08
C ALA A 40 -18.76 25.86 -17.62
N PHE A 41 -17.58 26.14 -17.07
CA PHE A 41 -16.50 25.17 -16.97
C PHE A 41 -16.99 24.07 -16.01
N ALA A 42 -17.48 22.94 -16.53
CA ALA A 42 -17.74 21.77 -15.70
C ALA A 42 -16.39 21.22 -15.22
N PRO A 43 -16.14 21.09 -13.90
CA PRO A 43 -14.94 20.41 -13.45
C PRO A 43 -15.08 18.93 -13.84
N LEU A 44 -14.29 18.51 -14.81
CA LEU A 44 -14.05 17.10 -15.09
C LEU A 44 -13.32 16.53 -13.87
N PHE A 45 -14.00 15.64 -13.16
CA PHE A 45 -13.51 14.81 -12.05
C PHE A 45 -13.26 15.54 -10.72
N ALA A 46 -14.32 15.69 -9.93
CA ALA A 46 -14.19 15.68 -8.48
C ALA A 46 -14.08 14.21 -8.05
N GLU A 47 -12.88 13.76 -7.69
CA GLU A 47 -12.72 12.51 -6.93
C GLU A 47 -13.32 12.75 -5.54
N GLU A 48 -14.54 12.26 -5.31
CA GLU A 48 -15.17 12.29 -3.98
C GLU A 48 -14.33 11.44 -3.03
N THR A 49 -13.52 12.11 -2.21
CA THR A 49 -12.78 11.44 -1.14
C THR A 49 -13.80 11.01 -0.08
N PRO A 50 -13.88 9.72 0.30
CA PRO A 50 -14.91 9.23 1.19
C PRO A 50 -14.87 9.99 2.53
N THR A 51 -16.06 10.37 3.01
CA THR A 51 -16.24 11.17 4.23
C THR A 51 -15.76 10.39 5.48
N ILE A 52 -15.41 11.11 6.56
CA ILE A 52 -14.98 10.48 7.84
C ILE A 52 -16.05 9.49 8.36
N SER A 53 -17.34 9.82 8.19
CA SER A 53 -18.47 8.96 8.58
C SER A 53 -18.52 7.64 7.82
N GLU A 54 -18.12 7.68 6.54
CA GLU A 54 -18.10 6.50 5.66
C GLU A 54 -16.87 5.63 5.95
N ARG A 55 -15.69 6.22 6.20
CA ARG A 55 -14.49 5.49 6.63
C ARG A 55 -14.67 4.78 7.98
N ALA A 56 -15.42 5.38 8.91
CA ALA A 56 -15.70 4.78 10.21
C ALA A 56 -16.52 3.47 10.14
N GLN A 57 -17.24 3.24 9.04
CA GLN A 57 -18.08 2.06 8.82
C GLN A 57 -17.37 0.95 8.01
N ILE A 58 -16.19 1.21 7.46
CA ILE A 58 -15.44 0.21 6.70
C ILE A 58 -15.02 -0.93 7.63
N ALA A 59 -15.33 -2.16 7.24
CA ALA A 59 -14.97 -3.34 8.02
C ALA A 59 -13.43 -3.52 8.06
N PRO A 60 -12.85 -4.07 9.15
CA PRO A 60 -11.39 -4.26 9.27
C PRO A 60 -10.75 -4.98 8.08
N GLN A 61 -11.44 -5.97 7.51
CA GLN A 61 -10.99 -6.73 6.36
C GLN A 61 -10.92 -5.88 5.10
N ALA A 62 -11.89 -4.99 4.91
CA ALA A 62 -11.92 -4.08 3.78
C ALA A 62 -10.76 -3.07 3.85
N VAL A 63 -10.37 -2.62 5.04
CA VAL A 63 -9.16 -1.79 5.22
C VAL A 63 -7.90 -2.54 4.76
N ILE A 64 -7.77 -3.82 5.12
CA ILE A 64 -6.62 -4.63 4.70
C ILE A 64 -6.62 -4.90 3.19
N LEU A 65 -7.77 -5.23 2.61
CA LEU A 65 -7.89 -5.44 1.17
C LEU A 65 -7.55 -4.17 0.37
N GLN A 66 -8.05 -3.00 0.80
CA GLN A 66 -7.71 -1.72 0.18
C GLN A 66 -6.23 -1.38 0.32
N PHE A 67 -5.62 -1.68 1.48
CA PHE A 67 -4.19 -1.49 1.67
C PHE A 67 -3.37 -2.38 0.71
N ILE A 68 -3.71 -3.68 0.63
CA ILE A 68 -3.04 -4.63 -0.28
C ILE A 68 -3.20 -4.18 -1.72
N GLU A 69 -4.41 -3.83 -2.17
CA GLU A 69 -4.67 -3.33 -3.51
C GLU A 69 -3.82 -2.11 -3.86
N LYS A 70 -3.73 -1.13 -2.96
CA LYS A 70 -2.88 0.05 -3.16
C LYS A 70 -1.39 -0.30 -3.22
N VAL A 71 -0.94 -1.31 -2.47
CA VAL A 71 0.43 -1.83 -2.55
C VAL A 71 0.68 -2.50 -3.91
N GLU A 72 -0.26 -3.33 -4.39
CA GLU A 72 -0.16 -3.98 -5.70
C GLU A 72 -0.16 -2.96 -6.85
N ASN A 73 -0.94 -1.88 -6.75
CA ASN A 73 -0.95 -0.80 -7.74
C ASN A 73 0.41 -0.08 -7.86
N ALA A 74 1.23 -0.09 -6.81
CA ALA A 74 2.60 0.43 -6.89
C ALA A 74 3.52 -0.47 -7.74
N ARG A 75 3.25 -1.78 -7.83
CA ARG A 75 4.08 -2.73 -8.58
C ARG A 75 4.07 -2.49 -10.08
N VAL A 76 2.94 -1.99 -10.61
CA VAL A 76 2.72 -1.80 -12.05
C VAL A 76 3.10 -0.39 -12.56
N LEU A 77 3.74 0.43 -11.72
CA LEU A 77 4.24 1.74 -12.14
C LEU A 77 5.45 1.56 -13.07
N GLU A 78 5.53 2.37 -14.13
CA GLU A 78 6.61 2.32 -15.11
C GLU A 78 7.27 3.70 -15.26
N THR A 79 8.55 3.82 -14.89
CA THR A 79 9.29 5.09 -14.87
C THR A 79 10.80 4.85 -14.71
N ASP A 80 11.63 5.80 -15.18
CA ASP A 80 13.09 5.75 -15.09
C ASP A 80 13.62 5.74 -13.64
N GLN A 81 12.83 6.25 -12.68
CA GLN A 81 13.13 6.21 -11.25
C GLN A 81 12.10 5.36 -10.51
N LEU A 82 12.03 4.08 -10.85
CA LEU A 82 10.99 3.16 -10.40
C LEU A 82 10.85 3.14 -8.87
N TYR A 83 11.93 2.82 -8.16
CA TYR A 83 11.91 2.72 -6.70
C TYR A 83 11.42 4.00 -6.02
N ARG A 84 11.94 5.17 -6.43
CA ARG A 84 11.54 6.45 -5.83
C ARG A 84 10.09 6.79 -6.10
N THR A 85 9.58 6.44 -7.28
CA THR A 85 8.19 6.66 -7.64
C THR A 85 7.25 5.74 -6.84
N GLN A 86 7.63 4.47 -6.71
CA GLN A 86 6.89 3.51 -5.86
C GLN A 86 6.90 3.94 -4.39
N LEU A 87 8.05 4.37 -3.87
CA LEU A 87 8.15 4.90 -2.51
C LEU A 87 7.24 6.12 -2.33
N ALA A 88 7.29 7.10 -3.23
CA ALA A 88 6.44 8.28 -3.17
C ALA A 88 4.94 7.93 -3.22
N HIS A 89 4.57 6.89 -3.96
CA HIS A 89 3.20 6.36 -3.96
C HIS A 89 2.84 5.69 -2.63
N LEU A 90 3.74 4.92 -2.03
CA LEU A 90 3.45 4.12 -0.84
C LEU A 90 3.47 4.90 0.48
N VAL A 91 4.19 6.02 0.58
CA VAL A 91 4.18 6.87 1.79
C VAL A 91 2.76 7.28 2.23
N PRO A 92 1.91 7.87 1.37
CA PRO A 92 0.54 8.21 1.75
C PRO A 92 -0.34 6.96 1.97
N VAL A 93 -0.09 5.86 1.26
CA VAL A 93 -0.82 4.59 1.46
C VAL A 93 -0.60 4.05 2.89
N VAL A 94 0.64 4.09 3.37
CA VAL A 94 0.98 3.71 4.76
C VAL A 94 0.39 4.72 5.74
N GLY A 95 0.52 6.02 5.50
CA GLY A 95 -0.05 7.05 6.37
C GLY A 95 -1.57 6.92 6.56
N ASP A 96 -2.28 6.51 5.51
CA ASP A 96 -3.72 6.26 5.54
C ASP A 96 -4.10 4.95 6.22
N ALA A 97 -3.37 3.85 5.99
CA ALA A 97 -3.77 2.55 6.51
C ALA A 97 -3.38 2.32 7.98
N PHE A 98 -2.33 2.99 8.46
CA PHE A 98 -1.72 2.72 9.76
C PHE A 98 -1.95 3.87 10.76
N ASP A 99 -2.05 3.54 12.05
CA ASP A 99 -1.87 4.52 13.13
C ASP A 99 -0.38 4.58 13.47
N MET A 100 0.35 5.31 12.62
CA MET A 100 1.80 5.43 12.72
C MET A 100 2.25 6.12 14.00
N ARG A 101 1.42 6.98 14.58
CA ARG A 101 1.69 7.62 15.88
C ARG A 101 1.61 6.60 17.01
N ALA A 102 0.58 5.76 17.05
CA ALA A 102 0.46 4.69 18.06
C ALA A 102 1.55 3.63 17.90
N MET A 103 1.85 3.21 16.66
CA MET A 103 2.94 2.27 16.37
C MET A 103 4.29 2.81 16.84
N SER A 104 4.60 4.06 16.49
CA SER A 104 5.84 4.73 16.89
C SER A 104 5.99 4.81 18.42
N ALA A 105 4.92 5.18 19.12
CA ALA A 105 4.88 5.17 20.58
C ALA A 105 5.12 3.78 21.18
N ALA A 106 4.60 2.72 20.54
CA ALA A 106 4.79 1.34 20.98
C ALA A 106 6.23 0.83 20.75
N ILE A 107 6.85 1.23 19.63
CA ILE A 107 8.23 0.91 19.27
C ILE A 107 9.21 1.50 20.29
N VAL A 108 9.11 2.80 20.60
CA VAL A 108 10.05 3.44 21.54
C VAL A 108 9.69 3.20 23.01
N GLY A 109 8.43 2.87 23.25
CA GLY A 109 7.87 2.63 24.58
C GLY A 109 7.34 3.89 25.25
N ARG A 110 6.33 3.71 26.10
CA ARG A 110 5.54 4.80 26.70
C ARG A 110 6.34 5.86 27.46
N VAL A 111 7.42 5.47 28.15
CA VAL A 111 8.22 6.40 28.96
C VAL A 111 9.01 7.35 28.05
N VAL A 112 9.73 6.79 27.07
CA VAL A 112 10.47 7.57 26.08
C VAL A 112 9.50 8.47 25.31
N TRP A 113 8.42 7.89 24.79
CA TRP A 113 7.43 8.64 24.01
C TRP A 113 6.85 9.84 24.76
N ARG A 114 6.51 9.68 26.04
CA ARG A 114 5.98 10.79 26.85
C ARG A 114 7.00 11.87 27.16
N GLY A 115 8.28 11.53 27.16
CA GLY A 115 9.37 12.48 27.36
C GLY A 115 9.67 13.35 26.13
N TRP A 116 9.21 12.95 24.94
CA TRP A 116 9.38 13.70 23.72
C TRP A 116 8.37 14.84 23.58
N SER A 117 8.81 15.93 22.95
CA SER A 117 7.94 17.03 22.51
C SER A 117 6.95 16.55 21.43
N GLU A 118 5.92 17.34 21.14
CA GLU A 118 5.00 16.99 20.05
C GLU A 118 5.70 17.01 18.68
N ASP A 119 6.64 17.92 18.45
CA ASP A 119 7.43 17.97 17.22
C ASP A 119 8.34 16.74 17.09
N GLU A 120 8.93 16.27 18.20
CA GLU A 120 9.74 15.04 18.20
C GLU A 120 8.89 13.80 17.91
N LYS A 121 7.69 13.71 18.50
CA LYS A 121 6.74 12.63 18.23
C LYS A 121 6.29 12.63 16.77
N GLU A 122 6.01 13.81 16.22
CA GLU A 122 5.58 13.95 14.83
C GLU A 122 6.70 13.60 13.87
N ASN A 123 7.90 14.15 14.09
CA ASN A 123 9.08 13.84 13.28
C ASN A 123 9.38 12.33 13.29
N PHE A 124 9.34 11.69 14.45
CA PHE A 124 9.58 10.25 14.54
C PHE A 124 8.47 9.42 13.87
N SER A 125 7.20 9.84 13.99
CA SER A 125 6.09 9.14 13.32
C SER A 125 6.19 9.26 11.79
N SER A 126 6.57 10.44 11.30
CA SER A 126 6.77 10.71 9.88
C SER A 126 7.90 9.87 9.30
N ILE A 127 9.09 9.88 9.92
CA ILE A 127 10.21 9.08 9.40
C ILE A 127 9.96 7.57 9.52
N MET A 128 9.20 7.12 10.52
CA MET A 128 8.78 5.72 10.63
C MET A 128 7.78 5.33 9.53
N THR A 129 6.95 6.28 9.08
CA THR A 129 6.01 6.09 7.96
C THR A 129 6.79 5.89 6.67
N GLU A 130 7.75 6.78 6.40
CA GLU A 130 8.64 6.68 5.26
C GLU A 130 9.46 5.38 5.30
N PHE A 131 9.98 5.02 6.47
CA PHE A 131 10.77 3.80 6.63
C PHE A 131 9.96 2.51 6.43
N LEU A 132 8.70 2.48 6.89
CA LEU A 132 7.81 1.35 6.61
C LEU A 132 7.47 1.28 5.12
N ALA A 133 7.14 2.41 4.49
CA ALA A 133 6.89 2.48 3.05
C ALA A 133 8.11 2.00 2.26
N ALA A 134 9.32 2.47 2.56
CA ALA A 134 10.56 2.04 1.92
C ALA A 134 10.83 0.54 2.10
N THR A 135 10.51 -0.02 3.27
CA THR A 135 10.63 -1.47 3.52
C THR A 135 9.63 -2.28 2.68
N ILE A 136 8.44 -1.74 2.41
CA ILE A 136 7.46 -2.35 1.49
C ILE A 136 7.94 -2.21 0.05
N THR A 137 8.39 -1.01 -0.36
CA THR A 137 8.92 -0.73 -1.69
C THR A 137 10.04 -1.70 -2.07
N SER A 138 11.00 -1.93 -1.17
CA SER A 138 12.13 -2.84 -1.41
C SER A 138 11.74 -4.32 -1.57
N ARG A 139 10.46 -4.65 -1.42
CA ARG A 139 9.90 -6.00 -1.52
C ARG A 139 8.83 -6.12 -2.60
N LEU A 140 8.52 -5.05 -3.32
CA LEU A 140 7.53 -5.07 -4.40
C LEU A 140 7.91 -6.00 -5.55
N GLU A 141 9.21 -6.23 -5.79
CA GLU A 141 9.68 -7.17 -6.81
C GLU A 141 9.41 -8.64 -6.47
N LEU A 142 9.04 -8.95 -5.21
CA LEU A 142 8.67 -10.31 -4.83
C LEU A 142 7.33 -10.66 -5.45
N GLU A 143 7.35 -11.55 -6.44
CA GLU A 143 6.14 -12.07 -7.07
C GLU A 143 5.29 -12.88 -6.08
N THR A 144 3.98 -12.67 -6.17
CA THR A 144 2.99 -13.53 -5.50
C THR A 144 2.41 -14.49 -6.53
N ASP A 145 2.31 -15.76 -6.16
CA ASP A 145 1.76 -16.81 -7.03
C ASP A 145 0.22 -16.69 -7.15
N ALA A 146 -0.41 -16.06 -6.15
CA ALA A 146 -1.84 -15.85 -6.06
C ALA A 146 -2.17 -14.57 -5.26
N PRO A 147 -3.35 -13.96 -5.49
CA PRO A 147 -3.83 -12.85 -4.67
C PRO A 147 -3.87 -13.22 -3.18
N THR A 148 -3.59 -12.24 -2.33
CA THR A 148 -3.66 -12.44 -0.88
C THR A 148 -5.10 -12.72 -0.44
N GLU A 149 -5.32 -13.79 0.31
CA GLU A 149 -6.64 -14.20 0.80
C GLU A 149 -6.83 -13.84 2.28
N ILE A 150 -8.03 -13.38 2.64
CA ILE A 150 -8.45 -13.20 4.04
C ILE A 150 -8.92 -14.55 4.56
N GLN A 151 -8.23 -15.08 5.57
CA GLN A 151 -8.59 -16.34 6.21
C GLN A 151 -9.63 -16.15 7.31
N ALA A 152 -9.44 -15.13 8.15
CA ALA A 152 -10.33 -14.88 9.28
C ALA A 152 -10.23 -13.43 9.75
N THR A 153 -11.24 -13.03 10.54
CA THR A 153 -11.14 -11.85 11.39
C THR A 153 -11.66 -12.18 12.76
N ILE A 154 -10.78 -12.00 13.74
CA ILE A 154 -11.02 -12.39 15.12
C ILE A 154 -10.84 -11.20 16.05
N ASP A 155 -11.38 -11.32 17.25
CA ASP A 155 -11.13 -10.36 18.32
C ASP A 155 -9.69 -10.45 18.81
N GLY A 156 -9.07 -9.29 18.98
CA GLY A 156 -7.77 -9.13 19.59
C GLY A 156 -7.85 -8.48 20.97
N PRO A 157 -6.72 -8.39 21.69
CA PRO A 157 -6.67 -7.80 23.01
C PRO A 157 -6.98 -6.29 22.95
N ARG A 158 -7.60 -5.75 24.00
CA ARG A 158 -7.88 -4.31 24.15
C ARG A 158 -8.79 -3.76 23.04
N GLY A 159 -9.76 -4.56 22.60
CA GLY A 159 -10.76 -4.15 21.60
C GLY A 159 -10.20 -4.03 20.18
N THR A 160 -9.02 -4.60 19.91
CA THR A 160 -8.49 -4.67 18.54
C THR A 160 -9.19 -5.77 17.74
N LYS A 161 -9.05 -5.70 16.42
CA LYS A 161 -9.36 -6.80 15.51
C LYS A 161 -8.06 -7.34 14.93
N ILE A 162 -8.03 -8.64 14.66
CA ILE A 162 -6.92 -9.29 13.96
C ILE A 162 -7.48 -9.84 12.65
N VAL A 163 -6.98 -9.31 11.54
CA VAL A 163 -7.29 -9.81 10.19
C VAL A 163 -6.14 -10.71 9.77
N GLN A 164 -6.43 -11.99 9.55
CA GLN A 164 -5.44 -12.99 9.17
C GLN A 164 -5.46 -13.14 7.66
N THR A 165 -4.30 -12.98 7.02
CA THR A 165 -4.13 -13.19 5.59
C THR A 165 -3.12 -14.29 5.29
N VAL A 166 -3.27 -14.89 4.11
CA VAL A 166 -2.27 -15.78 3.53
C VAL A 166 -2.02 -15.34 2.10
N SER A 167 -0.74 -15.24 1.73
CA SER A 167 -0.29 -15.14 0.34
C SER A 167 0.58 -16.35 0.02
N THR A 168 0.68 -16.70 -1.26
CA THR A 168 1.59 -17.74 -1.73
C THR A 168 2.72 -17.09 -2.50
N GLN A 169 3.96 -17.39 -2.14
CA GLN A 169 5.17 -16.92 -2.81
C GLN A 169 6.12 -18.10 -3.01
N ASN A 170 6.52 -18.37 -4.25
CA ASN A 170 7.40 -19.50 -4.60
C ASN A 170 6.89 -20.86 -4.07
N GLY A 171 5.57 -21.07 -4.06
CA GLY A 171 4.93 -22.28 -3.55
C GLY A 171 4.87 -22.39 -2.02
N GLU A 172 5.33 -21.38 -1.28
CA GLU A 172 5.23 -21.32 0.18
C GLU A 172 4.11 -20.37 0.61
N ASN A 173 3.31 -20.78 1.60
CA ASN A 173 2.26 -19.95 2.18
C ASN A 173 2.85 -19.04 3.26
N ILE A 174 2.76 -17.73 3.03
CA ILE A 174 3.19 -16.70 3.96
C ILE A 174 1.95 -16.16 4.66
N ARG A 175 1.94 -16.28 5.99
CA ARG A 175 0.84 -15.76 6.81
C ARG A 175 1.19 -14.40 7.37
N VAL A 176 0.27 -13.45 7.23
CA VAL A 176 0.40 -12.11 7.82
C VAL A 176 -0.86 -11.79 8.63
N ASP A 177 -0.68 -11.52 9.92
CA ASP A 177 -1.77 -11.10 10.80
C ASP A 177 -1.67 -9.58 11.01
N TYR A 178 -2.67 -8.84 10.55
CA TYR A 178 -2.78 -7.41 10.78
C TYR A 178 -3.60 -7.16 12.04
N ARG A 179 -3.04 -6.41 13.00
CA ARG A 179 -3.79 -5.94 14.17
C ARG A 179 -4.29 -4.53 13.91
N LEU A 180 -5.60 -4.32 14.03
CA LEU A 180 -6.23 -3.01 13.84
C LEU A 180 -6.88 -2.53 15.14
N SER A 181 -6.77 -1.23 15.41
CA SER A 181 -7.56 -0.56 16.44
C SER A 181 -8.54 0.42 15.78
N GLN A 182 -9.67 0.64 16.45
CA GLN A 182 -10.62 1.67 16.04
C GLN A 182 -10.17 3.03 16.57
N ILE A 183 -10.11 4.01 15.67
CA ILE A 183 -9.82 5.42 15.93
C ILE A 183 -10.93 6.29 15.31
N ASP A 184 -10.88 7.60 15.51
CA ASP A 184 -11.94 8.53 15.05
C ASP A 184 -12.23 8.42 13.55
N ARG A 185 -11.22 8.10 12.73
CA ARG A 185 -11.34 7.92 11.27
C ARG A 185 -11.67 6.49 10.81
N GLY A 186 -11.92 5.56 11.74
CA GLY A 186 -12.20 4.15 11.45
C GLY A 186 -11.11 3.19 11.93
N TRP A 187 -11.03 1.99 11.33
CA TRP A 187 -10.00 1.02 11.67
C TRP A 187 -8.64 1.42 11.09
N ALA A 188 -7.59 1.34 11.91
CA ALA A 188 -6.22 1.60 11.51
C ALA A 188 -5.29 0.50 12.02
N ILE A 189 -4.31 0.12 11.20
CA ILE A 189 -3.34 -0.92 11.53
C ILE A 189 -2.37 -0.39 12.60
N VAL A 190 -2.18 -1.17 13.66
CA VAL A 190 -1.29 -0.85 14.80
C VAL A 190 -0.19 -1.89 15.02
N ASP A 191 -0.21 -3.01 14.28
CA ASP A 191 0.88 -3.98 14.23
C ASP A 191 0.70 -4.91 13.02
N ILE A 192 1.83 -5.42 12.51
CA ILE A 192 1.88 -6.51 11.52
C ILE A 192 2.61 -7.66 12.17
N VAL A 193 2.05 -8.87 12.11
CA VAL A 193 2.68 -10.07 12.66
C VAL A 193 2.90 -11.10 11.56
N ALA A 194 4.16 -11.27 11.15
CA ALA A 194 4.55 -12.27 10.16
C ALA A 194 4.62 -13.67 10.79
N ASP A 195 4.15 -14.68 10.05
CA ASP A 195 4.09 -16.09 10.43
C ASP A 195 3.44 -16.34 11.80
N ALA A 196 2.50 -15.47 12.19
CA ALA A 196 1.86 -15.43 13.50
C ALA A 196 2.84 -15.34 14.70
N LYS A 197 4.11 -14.96 14.46
CA LYS A 197 5.18 -14.99 15.47
C LYS A 197 5.93 -13.67 15.60
N VAL A 198 6.22 -13.02 14.48
CA VAL A 198 7.15 -11.87 14.46
C VAL A 198 6.38 -10.58 14.30
N SER A 199 6.16 -9.87 15.41
CA SER A 199 5.57 -8.52 15.43
C SER A 199 6.58 -7.50 14.89
N GLU A 200 6.13 -6.69 13.93
CA GLU A 200 6.90 -5.58 13.36
C GLU A 200 7.25 -4.56 14.44
N VAL A 201 6.27 -4.18 15.28
CA VAL A 201 6.49 -3.26 16.40
C VAL A 201 7.55 -3.81 17.36
N ALA A 202 7.46 -5.10 17.73
CA ALA A 202 8.42 -5.73 18.63
C ALA A 202 9.83 -5.81 18.02
N ARG A 203 9.93 -6.12 16.72
CA ARG A 203 11.18 -6.19 15.99
C ARG A 203 11.87 -4.83 15.93
N ARG A 204 11.15 -3.77 15.54
CA ARG A 204 11.70 -2.39 15.50
C ARG A 204 12.07 -1.90 16.88
N ARG A 205 11.31 -2.26 17.90
CA ARG A 205 11.67 -1.96 19.29
C ARG A 205 13.00 -2.58 19.68
N ALA A 206 13.20 -3.87 19.40
CA ALA A 206 14.47 -4.54 19.68
C ALA A 206 15.65 -3.89 18.93
N GLU A 207 15.41 -3.47 17.68
CA GLU A 207 16.40 -2.79 16.84
C GLU A 207 16.77 -1.39 17.36
N PHE A 208 15.79 -0.61 17.84
CA PHE A 208 15.98 0.83 18.10
C PHE A 208 16.22 1.19 19.57
N LEU A 209 15.86 0.34 20.52
CA LEU A 209 15.98 0.65 21.96
C LEU A 209 17.42 1.00 22.37
N GLY A 210 18.43 0.34 21.82
CA GLY A 210 19.83 0.63 22.12
C GLY A 210 20.25 2.03 21.67
N ILE A 211 19.81 2.44 20.48
CA ILE A 211 20.11 3.75 19.90
C ILE A 211 19.39 4.84 20.69
N ILE A 212 18.11 4.66 20.97
CA ILE A 212 17.31 5.62 21.75
C ILE A 212 17.90 5.85 23.14
N ARG A 213 18.35 4.79 23.81
CA ARG A 213 18.95 4.89 25.15
C ARG A 213 20.31 5.61 25.14
N SER A 214 21.09 5.47 24.08
CA SER A 214 22.45 6.02 23.98
C SER A 214 22.51 7.40 23.34
N GLN A 215 21.60 7.70 22.41
CA GLN A 215 21.69 8.86 21.52
C GLN A 215 20.38 9.67 21.43
N GLY A 216 19.33 9.25 22.16
CA GLY A 216 18.07 9.98 22.22
C GLY A 216 17.33 10.05 20.88
N HIS A 217 16.47 11.06 20.75
CA HIS A 217 15.65 11.29 19.55
C HIS A 217 16.51 11.55 18.31
N ALA A 218 17.44 12.51 18.38
CA ALA A 218 18.30 12.85 17.25
C ALA A 218 19.10 11.65 16.71
N GLY A 219 19.60 10.78 17.60
CA GLY A 219 20.32 9.58 17.21
C GLY A 219 19.45 8.58 16.45
N ILE A 220 18.20 8.36 16.90
CA ILE A 220 17.33 7.41 16.20
C ILE A 220 16.87 7.95 14.84
N ILE A 221 16.59 9.25 14.73
CA ILE A 221 16.28 9.89 13.44
C ILE A 221 17.45 9.70 12.46
N ALA A 222 18.68 10.00 12.89
CA ALA A 222 19.87 9.81 12.06
C ALA A 222 20.09 8.34 11.66
N ALA A 223 19.81 7.40 12.57
CA ALA A 223 19.93 5.97 12.29
C ALA A 223 18.90 5.46 11.26
N ILE A 224 17.66 5.94 11.34
CA ILE A 224 16.61 5.62 10.35
C ILE A 224 16.93 6.28 9.01
N GLY A 225 17.39 7.54 8.99
CA GLY A 225 17.82 8.23 7.78
C GLY A 225 18.90 7.44 7.01
N LYS A 226 19.90 6.91 7.71
CA LYS A 226 20.92 6.04 7.10
C LYS A 226 20.33 4.75 6.50
N LYS A 227 19.28 4.19 7.09
CA LYS A 227 18.59 3.00 6.54
C LYS A 227 17.78 3.35 5.30
N LEU A 228 17.13 4.51 5.27
CA LEU A 228 16.45 5.02 4.08
C LEU A 228 17.44 5.23 2.92
N GLU A 229 18.60 5.82 3.17
CA GLU A 229 19.68 5.96 2.18
C GLU A 229 20.22 4.60 1.68
N GLN A 230 20.21 3.58 2.54
CA GLN A 230 20.60 2.21 2.13
C GLN A 230 19.54 1.57 1.24
N LEU A 231 18.25 1.75 1.56
CA LEU A 231 17.15 1.24 0.75
C LEU A 231 17.07 1.95 -0.61
N ASP A 232 17.24 3.27 -0.65
CA ASP A 232 17.27 4.03 -1.92
C ASP A 232 18.38 3.55 -2.86
N ARG A 233 19.59 3.33 -2.33
CA ARG A 233 20.73 2.81 -3.11
C ARG A 233 20.58 1.35 -3.53
N ALA A 234 19.80 0.55 -2.80
CA ALA A 234 19.57 -0.85 -3.15
C ALA A 234 18.46 -1.01 -4.19
N GLY A 235 17.54 -0.04 -4.27
CA GLY A 235 16.45 0.00 -5.26
C GLY A 235 16.74 0.85 -6.51
N THR A 236 17.93 1.45 -6.61
CA THR A 236 18.42 2.10 -7.84
C THR A 236 19.44 1.20 -8.53
#